data_AF-A0A0A9C236-F1
#
_entry.id   AF-A0A0A9C236-F1
#
_cell.length_a   1.000
_cell.length_b   1.000
_cell.length_c   1.000
_cell.angle_alpha   90.00
_cell.angle_beta   90.00
_cell.angle_gamma   90.00
#
_symmetry.space_group_name_H-M   'P 1'
#
loop_
_entity.id
_entity.type
_entity.pdbx_description
1 polymer ?
#
loop_
_entity_poly.entity_id
_entity_poly.type
_entity_poly.pdbx_seq_one_letter_code
_entity_poly.pdbx_strand_id
1 'polypeptide(L)'
;MFKDGLNIANFVEMNFPDRISQIVDPELQEDQHDDLSQEASAALRERTLSCLLSVLNIGLQCAKASPNERMEMREVAAMLQVVEESYLRGN
;
A
#
# COMPACT_ATOMS: atom_id res chain seq x y z
N MET A 1 -0.68 -3.53 20.57
CA MET A 1 -1.28 -4.83 20.21
C MET A 1 -2.77 -4.64 20.00
N PHE A 2 -3.35 -5.23 18.95
CA PHE A 2 -4.78 -5.14 18.64
C PHE A 2 -5.64 -5.83 19.72
N LYS A 3 -6.86 -5.34 19.95
CA LYS A 3 -7.81 -5.85 20.96
C LYS A 3 -9.12 -6.27 20.29
N ASP A 4 -9.96 -6.98 21.03
CA ASP A 4 -11.36 -7.27 20.64
C ASP A 4 -11.49 -8.06 19.32
N GLY A 5 -10.55 -8.97 19.07
CA GLY A 5 -10.52 -9.79 17.85
C GLY A 5 -10.03 -9.06 16.60
N LEU A 6 -9.65 -7.78 16.71
CA LEU A 6 -8.96 -7.07 15.63
C LEU A 6 -7.57 -7.66 15.41
N ASN A 7 -7.16 -7.63 14.16
CA ASN A 7 -5.80 -7.93 13.71
C ASN A 7 -5.38 -6.88 12.68
N ILE A 8 -4.12 -6.94 12.24
CA ILE A 8 -3.58 -5.97 11.28
C ILE A 8 -4.34 -5.96 9.95
N ALA A 9 -4.76 -7.12 9.44
CA ALA A 9 -5.46 -7.22 8.16
C ALA A 9 -6.82 -6.51 8.22
N ASN A 10 -7.65 -6.83 9.22
CA ASN A 10 -8.95 -6.19 9.38
C ASN A 10 -8.82 -4.69 9.71
N PHE A 11 -7.78 -4.30 10.45
CA PHE A 11 -7.52 -2.88 10.72
C PHE A 11 -7.20 -2.11 9.42
N VAL A 12 -6.37 -2.69 8.55
CA VAL A 12 -6.09 -2.10 7.23
C VAL A 12 -7.36 -2.09 6.38
N GLU A 13 -8.10 -3.20 6.32
CA GLU A 13 -9.34 -3.33 5.52
C GLU A 13 -10.39 -2.28 5.91
N MET A 14 -10.59 -2.02 7.21
CA MET A 14 -11.53 -1.00 7.71
C MET A 14 -11.16 0.43 7.32
N ASN A 15 -9.89 0.69 7.01
CA ASN A 15 -9.39 2.00 6.60
C ASN A 15 -9.13 2.08 5.09
N PHE A 16 -9.28 0.98 4.36
CA PHE A 16 -8.99 0.90 2.94
C PHE A 16 -10.21 1.33 2.09
N PRO A 17 -10.03 2.10 1.00
CA PRO A 17 -8.80 2.79 0.58
C PRO A 17 -8.64 4.18 1.23
N ASP A 18 -9.74 4.78 1.70
CA ASP A 18 -9.83 6.23 1.92
C ASP A 18 -8.99 6.78 3.07
N ARG A 19 -8.67 5.94 4.07
CA ARG A 19 -7.97 6.34 5.31
C ARG A 19 -6.59 5.72 5.45
N ILE A 20 -6.07 5.12 4.39
CA ILE A 20 -4.75 4.46 4.42
C ILE A 20 -3.64 5.44 4.81
N SER A 21 -3.68 6.68 4.32
CA SER A 21 -2.71 7.72 4.70
C SER A 21 -2.70 8.05 6.20
N GLN A 22 -3.75 7.72 6.95
CA GLN A 22 -3.83 7.99 8.39
C GLN A 22 -3.23 6.87 9.24
N ILE A 23 -3.05 5.68 8.65
CA ILE A 23 -2.62 4.47 9.38
C ILE A 23 -1.27 3.92 8.91
N VAL A 24 -0.79 4.37 7.75
CA VAL A 24 0.55 4.04 7.23
C VAL A 24 1.58 4.89 7.96
N ASP A 25 2.75 4.30 8.19
CA ASP A 25 3.90 4.97 8.79
C ASP A 25 4.20 6.30 8.07
N PRO A 26 4.28 7.44 8.78
CA PRO A 26 4.66 8.71 8.18
C PRO A 26 5.98 8.64 7.41
N GLU A 27 6.95 7.82 7.83
CA GLU A 27 8.24 7.69 7.10
C GLU A 27 8.07 7.11 5.68
N LEU A 28 6.97 6.38 5.42
CA LEU A 28 6.64 5.90 4.07
C LEU A 28 5.95 6.97 3.21
N GLN A 29 5.52 8.08 3.82
CA GLN A 29 4.86 9.21 3.16
C GLN A 29 5.76 10.46 3.12
N GLU A 30 6.77 10.51 3.97
CA GLU A 30 7.72 11.62 4.07
C GLU A 30 8.76 11.55 2.97
N ASP A 31 8.93 12.67 2.28
CA ASP A 31 9.95 12.86 1.27
C ASP A 31 11.30 13.12 1.98
N GLN A 32 12.29 12.23 1.83
CA GLN A 32 13.68 12.51 2.26
C GLN A 32 14.40 13.51 1.33
N HIS A 33 13.70 14.11 0.37
CA HIS A 33 14.28 14.92 -0.70
C HIS A 33 13.88 16.40 -0.57
N ASP A 34 14.69 17.15 0.20
CA ASP A 34 14.56 18.62 0.37
C ASP A 34 14.79 19.44 -0.92
N ASP A 35 15.18 18.81 -2.03
CA ASP A 35 15.58 19.48 -3.28
C ASP A 35 14.52 19.42 -4.41
N LEU A 36 13.31 18.90 -4.11
CA LEU A 36 12.21 18.83 -5.09
C LEU A 36 11.37 20.10 -5.09
N SER A 37 10.84 20.48 -6.26
CA SER A 37 9.81 21.51 -6.35
C SER A 37 8.52 21.05 -5.64
N GLN A 38 7.66 22.00 -5.28
CA GLN A 38 6.39 21.69 -4.63
C GLN A 38 5.51 20.76 -5.49
N GLU A 39 5.52 20.95 -6.81
CA GLU A 39 4.80 20.12 -7.77
C GLU A 39 5.38 18.71 -7.85
N ALA A 40 6.71 18.59 -7.92
CA ALA A 40 7.39 17.29 -7.97
C ALA A 40 7.17 16.48 -6.69
N SER A 41 7.23 17.14 -5.52
CA SER A 41 6.91 16.52 -4.22
C SER A 41 5.43 16.11 -4.14
N ALA A 42 4.49 16.92 -4.65
CA ALA A 42 3.08 16.55 -4.69
C ALA A 42 2.82 15.32 -5.58
N ALA A 43 3.41 15.29 -6.77
CA ALA A 43 3.31 14.15 -7.70
C ALA A 43 3.94 12.87 -7.10
N LEU A 44 5.07 13.00 -6.41
CA LEU A 44 5.71 11.88 -5.72
C LEU A 44 4.80 11.33 -4.61
N ARG A 45 4.23 12.18 -3.76
CA ARG A 45 3.28 11.76 -2.71
C ARG A 45 2.06 11.03 -3.28
N GLU A 46 1.47 11.53 -4.36
CA GLU A 46 0.35 10.87 -5.04
C GLU A 46 0.76 9.48 -5.58
N ARG A 47 1.93 9.39 -6.21
CA ARG A 47 2.49 8.14 -6.72
C ARG A 47 2.76 7.13 -5.60
N THR A 48 3.34 7.58 -4.49
CA THR A 48 3.59 6.77 -3.29
C THR A 48 2.29 6.27 -2.68
N LEU A 49 1.27 7.14 -2.54
CA LEU A 49 -0.04 6.72 -2.03
C LEU A 49 -0.70 5.67 -2.94
N SER A 50 -0.66 5.88 -4.26
CA SER A 50 -1.18 4.92 -5.24
C SER A 50 -0.47 3.55 -5.15
N CYS A 51 0.86 3.56 -4.99
CA CYS A 51 1.64 2.35 -4.76
C CYS A 51 1.23 1.64 -3.46
N LEU A 52 1.14 2.38 -2.35
CA LEU A 52 0.71 1.84 -1.05
C LEU A 52 -0.68 1.22 -1.11
N LEU A 53 -1.65 1.89 -1.75
CA LEU A 53 -2.99 1.34 -1.95
C LEU A 53 -2.94 0.02 -2.72
N SER A 54 -2.13 -0.05 -3.77
CA SER A 54 -2.01 -1.26 -4.59
C SER A 54 -1.36 -2.41 -3.83
N VAL A 55 -0.24 -2.17 -3.15
CA VAL A 55 0.47 -3.17 -2.33
C VAL A 55 -0.39 -3.66 -1.17
N LEU A 56 -1.09 -2.75 -0.47
CA LEU A 56 -1.95 -3.11 0.64
C LEU A 56 -3.15 -3.94 0.18
N ASN A 57 -3.75 -3.63 -0.99
CA ASN A 57 -4.81 -4.45 -1.56
C ASN A 57 -4.32 -5.89 -1.82
N ILE A 58 -3.12 -6.06 -2.40
CA ILE A 58 -2.49 -7.38 -2.58
C ILE A 58 -2.28 -8.05 -1.22
N GLY A 59 -1.73 -7.31 -0.24
CA GLY A 59 -1.52 -7.79 1.13
C GLY A 59 -2.81 -8.28 1.79
N LEU A 60 -3.92 -7.58 1.61
CA LEU A 60 -5.24 -7.97 2.12
C LEU A 60 -5.72 -9.28 1.49
N GLN A 61 -5.53 -9.47 0.18
CA GLN A 61 -5.87 -10.76 -0.47
C GLN A 61 -4.99 -11.91 0.03
N CYS A 62 -3.71 -11.65 0.33
CA CYS A 62 -2.80 -12.64 0.90
C CYS A 62 -3.11 -12.97 2.37
N ALA A 63 -3.64 -12.01 3.12
CA ALA A 63 -3.83 -12.09 4.57
C ALA A 63 -5.22 -12.61 4.99
N LYS A 64 -6.05 -13.09 4.05
CA LYS A 64 -7.35 -13.67 4.39
C LYS A 64 -7.22 -14.84 5.36
N ALA A 65 -8.18 -14.92 6.29
CA ALA A 65 -8.17 -15.91 7.36
C ALA A 65 -8.20 -17.34 6.80
N SER A 66 -9.06 -17.61 5.83
CA SER A 66 -9.14 -18.90 5.15
C SER A 66 -8.02 -19.04 4.11
N PRO A 67 -7.21 -20.12 4.15
CA PRO A 67 -6.20 -20.37 3.13
C PRO A 67 -6.76 -20.44 1.70
N ASN A 68 -7.98 -20.96 1.53
CA ASN A 68 -8.60 -21.15 0.22
C ASN A 68 -9.12 -19.86 -0.43
N GLU A 69 -9.21 -18.78 0.36
CA GLU A 69 -9.62 -17.46 -0.15
C GLU A 69 -8.41 -16.59 -0.51
N ARG A 70 -7.20 -17.03 -0.15
CA ARG A 70 -5.97 -16.32 -0.45
C ARG A 70 -5.65 -16.46 -1.91
N MET A 71 -5.12 -15.38 -2.45
CA MET A 71 -4.66 -15.34 -3.82
C MET A 71 -3.47 -16.27 -4.06
N GLU A 72 -3.40 -16.83 -5.25
CA GLU A 72 -2.27 -17.68 -5.66
C GLU A 72 -0.97 -16.87 -5.71
N MET A 73 0.12 -17.42 -5.17
CA MET A 73 1.40 -16.69 -5.10
C MET A 73 1.95 -16.28 -6.46
N ARG A 74 1.59 -17.00 -7.53
CA ARG A 74 1.93 -16.62 -8.90
C ARG A 74 1.23 -15.31 -9.32
N GLU A 75 -0.03 -15.15 -8.96
CA GLU A 75 -0.80 -13.93 -9.24
C GLU A 75 -0.30 -12.77 -8.40
N VAL A 76 0.03 -13.01 -7.13
CA VAL A 76 0.66 -12.04 -6.23
C VAL A 76 1.95 -11.51 -6.84
N ALA A 77 2.86 -12.40 -7.30
CA ALA A 77 4.11 -12.00 -7.93
C ALA A 77 3.89 -11.17 -9.20
N ALA A 78 2.95 -11.60 -10.06
CA ALA A 78 2.63 -10.87 -11.29
C ALA A 78 2.09 -9.46 -11.00
N MET A 79 1.20 -9.30 -10.02
CA MET A 79 0.68 -7.98 -9.67
C MET A 79 1.71 -7.09 -8.98
N LEU A 80 2.57 -7.64 -8.13
CA LEU A 80 3.66 -6.86 -7.52
C LEU A 80 4.61 -6.31 -8.60
N GLN A 81 4.91 -7.09 -9.65
CA GLN A 81 5.68 -6.61 -10.79
C GLN A 81 4.99 -5.45 -11.51
N VAL A 82 3.67 -5.53 -11.73
CA VAL A 82 2.90 -4.42 -12.32
C VAL A 82 2.97 -3.18 -11.43
N VAL A 83 2.80 -3.33 -10.12
CA VAL A 83 2.87 -2.20 -9.17
C VAL A 83 4.25 -1.55 -9.18
N GLU A 84 5.32 -2.34 -9.16
CA GLU A 84 6.71 -1.85 -9.25
C GLU A 84 6.94 -1.09 -10.56
N GLU A 85 6.55 -1.66 -11.70
CA GLU A 85 6.69 -1.01 -13.00
C GLU A 85 5.87 0.29 -13.12
N SER A 86 4.67 0.34 -12.54
CA SER A 86 3.84 1.54 -12.49
C SER A 86 4.44 2.62 -11.60
N TYR A 87 5.04 2.24 -10.47
CA TYR A 87 5.70 3.18 -9.57
C TYR A 87 6.97 3.79 -10.19
N LEU A 88 7.78 2.97 -10.87
CA LEU A 88 9.03 3.41 -11.50
C LEU A 88 8.84 4.23 -12.78
N ARG A 89 7.77 3.99 -13.54
CA ARG A 89 7.49 4.73 -14.79
C ARG A 89 7.16 6.21 -14.62
N GLY A 90 6.85 6.66 -13.40
CA GLY A 90 6.54 8.06 -13.12
C GLY A 90 7.76 8.97 -12.96
N ASN A 91 8.91 8.67 -13.59
CA ASN A 91 10.13 9.49 -13.58
C ASN A 91 10.33 10.23 -14.90
#